data_AF-A0A3Q0FKL0-F1
#
_entry.id   AF-A0A3Q0FKL0-F1
#
_cell.length_a   1.000
_cell.length_b   1.000
_cell.length_c   1.000
_cell.angle_alpha   90.00
_cell.angle_beta   90.00
_cell.angle_gamma   90.00
#
_symmetry.space_group_name_H-M   'P 1'
#
loop_
_entity.id
_entity.type
_entity.pdbx_description
1 polymer ?
#
loop_
_entity_poly.entity_id
_entity_poly.type
_entity_poly.pdbx_seq_one_letter_code
_entity_poly.pdbx_strand_id
1 'polypeptide(L)'
;MGTLLATLLLLLGPALTSALSVAKDTGEPLMYPFGLELGDAATPTEDDGMSPEISIDVPFSFYGQQYRSLYVNNNGVVSFGVSVAQYTPDPFPLADGRPFVAPYWGDVDTRLGGHVYYRQSHDATLLRRLMRDLRAYFPGIHFTATWALVATWDHVAFFGAATTVARKENTFQAVLATDGDISFIMLNYEDIQWTTGIASGGDPLTGLGGTAAQAGFNSGDNTHYYNIPGSRTDNVLNIQRTSNVGVPGRWVFQVDVGVGTVAPSTAPPAPPHTTAPPPPPTEGREDECLE
;
A
#
# COMPACT_ATOMS: atom_id res chain seq x y z
N MET A 1 34.47 63.75 11.32
CA MET A 1 34.92 62.39 11.70
C MET A 1 34.02 61.97 12.85
N GLY A 2 33.00 61.12 12.73
CA GLY A 2 32.78 59.99 11.84
C GLY A 2 32.63 58.75 12.74
N THR A 3 31.53 58.65 13.48
CA THR A 3 31.25 57.50 14.36
C THR A 3 29.92 56.88 13.93
N LEU A 4 30.02 55.73 13.26
CA LEU A 4 28.87 54.87 12.93
C LEU A 4 28.29 54.27 14.21
N LEU A 5 26.98 54.42 14.42
CA LEU A 5 26.21 53.56 15.31
C LEU A 5 25.46 52.57 14.40
N ALA A 6 25.83 51.28 14.47
CA ALA A 6 25.13 50.22 13.79
C ALA A 6 23.98 49.73 14.69
N THR A 7 22.73 50.02 14.30
CA THR A 7 21.54 49.48 14.95
C THR A 7 21.21 48.13 14.33
N LEU A 8 21.46 47.03 15.05
CA LEU A 8 21.06 45.69 14.65
C LEU A 8 19.55 45.51 14.91
N LEU A 9 18.75 45.50 13.83
CA LEU A 9 17.31 45.20 13.89
C LEU A 9 17.13 43.67 13.76
N LEU A 10 16.89 42.98 14.87
CA LEU A 10 16.51 41.57 14.88
C LEU A 10 15.03 41.46 14.46
N LEU A 11 14.79 41.09 13.20
CA LEU A 11 13.48 40.68 12.70
C LEU A 11 13.17 39.28 13.25
N LEU A 12 12.36 39.21 14.31
CA LEU A 12 11.69 37.98 14.74
C LEU A 12 10.60 37.64 13.71
N GLY A 13 10.92 36.77 12.76
CA GLY A 13 9.90 36.16 11.90
C GLY A 13 9.00 35.22 12.70
N PRO A 14 7.70 35.11 12.37
CA PRO A 14 6.82 34.16 13.04
C PRO A 14 7.25 32.74 12.66
N ALA A 15 7.62 31.94 13.66
CA ALA A 15 7.81 30.52 13.49
C ALA A 15 6.44 29.89 13.17
N LEU A 16 6.26 29.45 11.92
CA LEU A 16 5.17 28.56 11.55
C LEU A 16 5.44 27.21 12.24
N THR A 17 4.78 26.95 13.36
CA THR A 17 4.71 25.62 13.95
C THR A 17 3.76 24.77 13.12
N SER A 18 4.29 24.07 12.11
CA SER A 18 3.59 22.95 11.48
C SER A 18 3.47 21.83 12.50
N ALA A 19 2.29 21.68 13.11
CA ALA A 19 1.95 20.50 13.88
C ALA A 19 1.69 19.34 12.91
N LEU A 20 2.66 18.44 12.76
CA LEU A 20 2.43 17.14 12.13
C LEU A 20 1.45 16.36 13.02
N SER A 21 0.29 16.01 12.47
CA SER A 21 -0.60 15.02 13.07
C SER A 21 0.00 13.64 12.84
N VAL A 22 0.75 13.12 13.82
CA VAL A 22 1.03 11.69 13.90
C VAL A 22 -0.32 10.98 14.00
N ALA A 23 -0.65 10.14 13.02
CA ALA A 23 -1.84 9.30 13.09
C ALA A 23 -1.79 8.48 14.39
N LYS A 24 -2.73 8.73 15.28
CA LYS A 24 -2.85 8.04 16.57
C LYS A 24 -3.11 6.57 16.30
N ASP A 25 -2.30 5.68 16.89
CA ASP A 25 -2.61 4.24 16.93
C ASP A 25 -4.02 4.06 17.51
N THR A 26 -4.93 3.55 16.68
CA THR A 26 -6.35 3.40 17.03
C THR A 26 -6.62 2.08 17.76
N GLY A 27 -5.61 1.19 17.89
CA GLY A 27 -5.77 -0.17 18.39
C GLY A 27 -6.59 -1.07 17.47
N GLU A 28 -6.92 -0.60 16.27
CA GLU A 28 -7.67 -1.37 15.27
C GLU A 28 -6.73 -2.17 14.37
N PRO A 29 -7.13 -3.37 13.91
CA PRO A 29 -6.32 -4.17 13.01
C PRO A 29 -5.96 -3.42 11.72
N LEU A 30 -4.79 -3.72 11.14
CA LEU A 30 -4.38 -3.16 9.86
C LEU A 30 -5.38 -3.52 8.74
N MET A 31 -5.84 -4.78 8.71
CA MET A 31 -6.81 -5.24 7.72
C MET A 31 -8.23 -4.76 8.07
N TYR A 32 -9.00 -4.43 7.04
CA TYR A 32 -10.44 -4.30 7.16
C TYR A 32 -11.05 -5.71 7.30
N PRO A 33 -12.17 -5.88 8.01
CA PRO A 33 -12.73 -7.21 8.25
C PRO A 33 -13.04 -7.90 6.91
N PHE A 34 -12.67 -9.15 6.76
CA PHE A 34 -12.88 -9.97 5.56
C PHE A 34 -13.20 -11.41 5.96
N GLY A 35 -13.72 -12.20 5.03
CA GLY A 35 -14.05 -13.61 5.24
C GLY A 35 -15.50 -13.94 4.94
N LEU A 36 -15.77 -15.23 4.75
CA LEU A 36 -17.10 -15.75 4.39
C LEU A 36 -18.14 -15.44 5.47
N GLU A 37 -17.74 -15.40 6.73
CA GLU A 37 -18.59 -15.07 7.88
C GLU A 37 -19.08 -13.62 7.88
N LEU A 38 -18.43 -12.74 7.11
CA LEU A 38 -18.84 -11.36 6.89
C LEU A 38 -19.61 -11.16 5.57
N GLY A 39 -19.90 -12.25 4.87
CA GLY A 39 -20.64 -12.23 3.60
C GLY A 39 -19.77 -12.02 2.37
N ASP A 40 -18.45 -12.21 2.48
CA ASP A 40 -17.55 -12.15 1.31
C ASP A 40 -17.83 -13.32 0.37
N ALA A 41 -17.75 -13.06 -0.93
CA ALA A 41 -17.55 -14.11 -1.91
C ALA A 41 -16.06 -14.50 -1.94
N ALA A 42 -15.77 -15.70 -2.43
CA ALA A 42 -14.41 -16.14 -2.72
C ALA A 42 -14.24 -16.37 -4.22
N THR A 43 -13.04 -16.15 -4.74
CA THR A 43 -12.69 -16.64 -6.07
C THR A 43 -12.57 -18.18 -6.05
N PRO A 44 -12.62 -18.84 -7.22
CA PRO A 44 -12.33 -20.27 -7.31
C PRO A 44 -10.93 -20.61 -6.79
N THR A 45 -10.81 -21.77 -6.15
CA THR A 45 -9.52 -22.36 -5.79
C THR A 45 -8.82 -22.90 -7.04
N GLU A 46 -8.12 -21.99 -7.72
CA GLU A 46 -7.48 -22.19 -9.01
C GLU A 46 -6.16 -21.39 -9.05
N ASP A 47 -5.40 -21.60 -10.12
CA ASP A 47 -4.16 -20.88 -10.44
C ASP A 47 -4.50 -19.43 -10.84
N ASP A 48 -4.85 -19.22 -12.10
CA ASP A 48 -5.28 -17.95 -12.67
C ASP A 48 -6.80 -17.69 -12.49
N GLY A 49 -7.33 -18.02 -11.31
CA GLY A 49 -8.76 -17.86 -10.99
C GLY A 49 -9.20 -16.40 -10.93
N MET A 50 -10.50 -16.15 -11.16
CA MET A 50 -11.09 -14.81 -11.04
C MET A 50 -12.53 -14.85 -10.53
N SER A 51 -13.00 -13.71 -10.02
CA SER A 51 -14.42 -13.46 -9.84
C SER A 51 -15.16 -13.41 -11.19
N PRO A 52 -16.48 -13.66 -11.21
CA PRO A 52 -17.33 -13.11 -12.28
C PRO A 52 -17.17 -11.59 -12.38
N GLU A 53 -17.71 -10.99 -13.44
CA GLU A 53 -17.83 -9.53 -13.50
C GLU A 53 -18.71 -9.04 -12.35
N ILE A 54 -18.16 -8.13 -11.53
CA ILE A 54 -18.86 -7.54 -10.39
C ILE A 54 -19.39 -6.18 -10.84
N SER A 55 -20.70 -6.09 -11.07
CA SER A 55 -21.37 -4.80 -11.25
C SER A 55 -21.35 -4.02 -9.94
N ILE A 56 -20.86 -2.79 -9.97
CA ILE A 56 -20.83 -1.87 -8.83
C ILE A 56 -21.92 -0.81 -8.99
N ASP A 57 -22.68 -0.57 -7.92
CA ASP A 57 -23.86 0.29 -7.94
C ASP A 57 -23.53 1.79 -7.78
N VAL A 58 -22.41 2.10 -7.14
CA VAL A 58 -21.81 3.43 -7.13
C VAL A 58 -20.58 3.44 -8.06
N PRO A 59 -20.52 4.33 -9.08
CA PRO A 59 -19.38 4.40 -9.97
C PRO A 59 -18.07 4.70 -9.23
N PHE A 60 -17.02 3.95 -9.58
CA PHE A 60 -15.67 4.26 -9.13
C PHE A 60 -14.99 5.18 -10.14
N SER A 61 -14.55 6.36 -9.69
CA SER A 61 -13.85 7.34 -10.52
C SER A 61 -12.36 7.07 -10.45
N PHE A 62 -11.74 6.75 -11.58
CA PHE A 62 -10.31 6.48 -11.65
C PHE A 62 -9.68 7.36 -12.73
N TYR A 63 -9.05 8.45 -12.27
CA TYR A 63 -8.46 9.54 -13.04
C TYR A 63 -9.41 10.12 -14.09
N GLY A 64 -10.65 10.43 -13.66
CA GLY A 64 -11.70 11.01 -14.49
C GLY A 64 -12.50 9.99 -15.32
N GLN A 65 -12.06 8.74 -15.42
CA GLN A 65 -12.84 7.67 -16.03
C GLN A 65 -13.73 7.01 -14.99
N GLN A 66 -15.03 6.93 -15.28
CA GLN A 66 -15.98 6.22 -14.41
C GLN A 66 -16.09 4.75 -14.83
N TYR A 67 -16.01 3.87 -13.83
CA TYR A 67 -16.19 2.44 -13.99
C TYR A 67 -17.44 1.97 -13.23
N ARG A 68 -18.16 1.01 -13.82
CA ARG A 68 -19.40 0.41 -13.28
C ARG A 68 -19.28 -1.09 -13.07
N SER A 69 -18.13 -1.66 -13.39
CA SER A 69 -17.81 -3.04 -13.10
C SER A 69 -16.33 -3.23 -12.84
N LEU A 70 -16.03 -4.28 -12.09
CA LEU A 70 -14.67 -4.70 -11.78
C LEU A 70 -14.55 -6.22 -11.70
N TYR A 71 -13.32 -6.71 -11.66
CA TYR A 71 -12.97 -8.10 -11.40
C TYR A 71 -11.93 -8.16 -10.29
N VAL A 72 -11.96 -9.22 -9.49
CA VAL A 72 -10.90 -9.58 -8.53
C VAL A 72 -10.27 -10.87 -9.00
N ASN A 73 -8.96 -10.89 -9.25
CA ASN A 73 -8.26 -12.10 -9.68
C ASN A 73 -7.37 -12.70 -8.58
N ASN A 74 -7.01 -13.96 -8.75
CA ASN A 74 -6.12 -14.66 -7.81
C ASN A 74 -4.73 -14.03 -7.78
N ASN A 75 -4.25 -13.57 -8.94
CA ASN A 75 -2.91 -12.99 -9.12
C ASN A 75 -2.74 -11.57 -8.54
N GLY A 76 -3.60 -11.11 -7.62
CA GLY A 76 -3.36 -9.88 -6.86
C GLY A 76 -3.72 -8.58 -7.57
N VAL A 77 -4.75 -8.60 -8.41
CA VAL A 77 -5.25 -7.47 -9.20
C VAL A 77 -6.76 -7.27 -9.01
N VAL A 78 -7.17 -6.00 -8.91
CA VAL A 78 -8.56 -5.54 -9.09
C VAL A 78 -8.62 -4.71 -10.37
N SER A 79 -9.22 -5.24 -11.43
CA SER A 79 -9.29 -4.60 -12.75
C SER A 79 -10.67 -4.05 -13.06
N PHE A 80 -10.73 -2.94 -13.81
CA PHE A 80 -11.99 -2.26 -14.10
C PHE A 80 -12.44 -2.50 -15.54
N GLY A 81 -13.66 -3.03 -15.73
CA GLY A 81 -14.26 -3.28 -17.05
C GLY A 81 -13.53 -4.29 -17.95
N VAL A 82 -12.45 -4.92 -17.49
CA VAL A 82 -11.67 -5.90 -18.24
C VAL A 82 -11.18 -7.01 -17.30
N SER A 83 -11.20 -8.25 -17.76
CA SER A 83 -10.64 -9.37 -17.01
C SER A 83 -9.12 -9.50 -17.24
N VAL A 84 -8.39 -9.87 -16.18
CA VAL A 84 -6.93 -10.01 -16.21
C VAL A 84 -6.55 -11.36 -15.61
N ALA A 85 -6.08 -12.28 -16.45
CA ALA A 85 -5.57 -13.59 -16.03
C ALA A 85 -4.03 -13.68 -16.11
N GLN A 86 -3.35 -12.60 -16.47
CA GLN A 86 -1.90 -12.58 -16.59
C GLN A 86 -1.26 -12.69 -15.20
N TYR A 87 -0.30 -13.60 -15.06
CA TYR A 87 0.41 -13.89 -13.80
C TYR A 87 1.79 -13.22 -13.71
N THR A 88 2.50 -13.06 -14.84
CA THR A 88 3.80 -12.36 -14.86
C THR A 88 3.55 -10.85 -14.96
N PRO A 89 3.94 -10.05 -13.96
CA PRO A 89 3.64 -8.62 -13.96
C PRO A 89 4.47 -7.82 -14.98
N ASP A 90 3.78 -7.00 -15.76
CA ASP A 90 4.38 -5.93 -16.57
C ASP A 90 4.59 -4.65 -15.75
N PRO A 91 5.64 -3.85 -16.04
CA PRO A 91 5.88 -2.59 -15.34
C PRO A 91 4.80 -1.55 -15.69
N PHE A 92 4.47 -0.68 -14.73
CA PHE A 92 3.63 0.49 -15.01
C PHE A 92 4.44 1.63 -15.64
N PRO A 93 3.85 2.39 -16.60
CA PRO A 93 2.49 2.24 -17.10
C PRO A 93 2.35 1.04 -18.05
N LEU A 94 1.18 0.40 -18.04
CA LEU A 94 0.94 -0.75 -18.91
C LEU A 94 0.77 -0.32 -20.37
N ALA A 95 1.52 -0.95 -21.27
CA ALA A 95 1.48 -0.64 -22.70
C ALA A 95 0.11 -0.91 -23.36
N ASP A 96 -0.70 -1.80 -22.78
CA ASP A 96 -2.03 -2.15 -23.27
C ASP A 96 -3.16 -1.31 -22.66
N GLY A 97 -2.84 -0.36 -21.78
CA GLY A 97 -3.82 0.58 -21.22
C GLY A 97 -4.87 -0.06 -20.32
N ARG A 98 -4.66 -1.27 -19.78
CA ARG A 98 -5.64 -1.87 -18.87
C ARG A 98 -5.70 -1.11 -17.54
N PRO A 99 -6.89 -0.67 -17.10
CA PRO A 99 -7.06 0.04 -15.84
C PRO A 99 -7.19 -0.95 -14.68
N PHE A 100 -6.24 -0.94 -13.75
CA PHE A 100 -6.35 -1.76 -12.55
C PHE A 100 -5.53 -1.27 -11.37
N VAL A 101 -5.95 -1.74 -10.19
CA VAL A 101 -5.20 -1.67 -8.94
C VAL A 101 -4.49 -3.00 -8.75
N ALA A 102 -3.19 -2.95 -8.47
CA ALA A 102 -2.39 -4.13 -8.13
C ALA A 102 -1.90 -3.97 -6.69
N PRO A 103 -2.69 -4.41 -5.68
CA PRO A 103 -2.18 -4.53 -4.32
C PRO A 103 -0.86 -5.30 -4.32
N TYR A 104 -0.82 -6.44 -5.01
CA TYR A 104 0.39 -7.26 -5.13
C TYR A 104 0.27 -8.19 -6.35
N TRP A 105 0.55 -7.70 -7.55
CA TRP A 105 0.42 -8.48 -8.78
C TRP A 105 1.58 -9.46 -8.95
N GLY A 106 1.29 -10.74 -8.76
CA GLY A 106 2.23 -11.85 -8.92
C GLY A 106 1.49 -13.16 -9.16
N ASP A 107 2.26 -14.19 -9.45
CA ASP A 107 1.78 -15.53 -9.84
C ASP A 107 1.33 -16.32 -8.60
N VAL A 108 0.05 -16.17 -8.24
CA VAL A 108 -0.58 -16.74 -7.03
C VAL A 108 -1.26 -18.06 -7.39
N ASP A 109 -1.08 -19.08 -6.53
CA ASP A 109 -1.77 -20.35 -6.69
C ASP A 109 -2.52 -20.74 -5.41
N THR A 110 -3.83 -20.47 -5.41
CA THR A 110 -4.70 -20.77 -4.26
C THR A 110 -4.93 -22.27 -4.03
N ARG A 111 -4.55 -23.13 -4.99
CA ARG A 111 -4.58 -24.60 -4.81
C ARG A 111 -3.50 -25.06 -3.83
N LEU A 112 -2.43 -24.27 -3.67
CA LEU A 112 -1.30 -24.55 -2.80
C LEU A 112 -1.46 -23.94 -1.40
N GLY A 113 -2.24 -22.88 -1.27
CA GLY A 113 -2.56 -22.26 0.02
C GLY A 113 -3.32 -20.94 -0.13
N GLY A 114 -4.10 -20.63 0.90
CA GLY A 114 -4.82 -19.36 1.03
C GLY A 114 -6.10 -19.25 0.22
N HIS A 115 -6.72 -18.09 0.34
CA HIS A 115 -8.00 -17.75 -0.28
C HIS A 115 -8.02 -16.29 -0.74
N VAL A 116 -8.83 -15.97 -1.74
CA VAL A 116 -9.10 -14.59 -2.14
C VAL A 116 -10.56 -14.28 -1.88
N TYR A 117 -10.81 -13.36 -0.96
CA TYR A 117 -12.13 -12.92 -0.54
C TYR A 117 -12.45 -11.53 -1.10
N TYR A 118 -13.70 -11.28 -1.46
CA TYR A 118 -14.14 -9.97 -1.87
C TYR A 118 -15.61 -9.68 -1.55
N ARG A 119 -15.91 -8.42 -1.25
CA ARG A 119 -17.28 -7.89 -1.21
C ARG A 119 -17.33 -6.42 -1.60
N GLN A 120 -18.42 -6.02 -2.24
CA GLN A 120 -18.86 -4.62 -2.19
C GLN A 120 -19.71 -4.40 -0.94
N SER A 121 -19.65 -3.22 -0.33
CA SER A 121 -20.25 -2.96 0.97
C SER A 121 -20.79 -1.53 1.07
N HIS A 122 -21.99 -1.44 1.65
CA HIS A 122 -22.64 -0.22 2.12
C HIS A 122 -22.77 -0.21 3.66
N ASP A 123 -22.06 -1.12 4.35
CA ASP A 123 -22.19 -1.28 5.79
C ASP A 123 -21.74 -0.02 6.53
N ALA A 124 -22.62 0.54 7.36
CA ALA A 124 -22.37 1.80 8.05
C ALA A 124 -21.21 1.72 9.05
N THR A 125 -20.86 0.54 9.56
CA THR A 125 -19.71 0.37 10.48
C THR A 125 -18.41 0.40 9.70
N LEU A 126 -18.34 -0.33 8.60
CA LEU A 126 -17.21 -0.32 7.68
C LEU A 126 -16.97 1.07 7.10
N LEU A 127 -18.01 1.71 6.57
CA LEU A 127 -17.89 3.06 5.99
C LEU A 127 -17.50 4.10 7.04
N ARG A 128 -17.99 4.00 8.29
CA ARG A 128 -17.55 4.90 9.37
C ARG A 128 -16.08 4.72 9.73
N ARG A 129 -15.57 3.48 9.78
CA ARG A 129 -14.15 3.19 9.98
C ARG A 129 -13.31 3.77 8.84
N LEU A 130 -13.73 3.53 7.61
CA LEU A 130 -13.05 4.03 6.41
C LEU A 130 -12.99 5.56 6.39
N MET A 131 -14.10 6.22 6.73
CA MET A 131 -14.18 7.67 6.86
C MET A 131 -13.31 8.23 7.99
N ARG A 132 -13.16 7.51 9.12
CA ARG A 132 -12.24 7.91 10.19
C ARG A 132 -10.80 7.90 9.70
N ASP A 133 -10.39 6.82 9.02
CA ASP A 133 -9.04 6.67 8.49
C ASP A 133 -8.75 7.72 7.41
N LEU A 134 -9.62 7.87 6.42
CA LEU A 134 -9.43 8.83 5.33
C LEU A 134 -9.40 10.29 5.81
N ARG A 135 -10.23 10.68 6.79
CA ARG A 135 -10.15 12.03 7.38
C ARG A 135 -8.86 12.28 8.13
N ALA A 136 -8.25 11.24 8.71
CA ALA A 136 -6.95 11.37 9.36
C ALA A 136 -5.83 11.61 8.34
N TYR A 137 -5.89 10.97 7.17
CA TYR A 137 -4.87 11.11 6.13
C TYR A 137 -5.10 12.30 5.18
N PHE A 138 -6.36 12.67 4.94
CA PHE A 138 -6.79 13.70 3.99
C PHE A 138 -7.82 14.66 4.62
N PRO A 139 -7.45 15.44 5.67
CA PRO A 139 -8.38 16.29 6.39
C PRO A 139 -9.00 17.43 5.55
N GLY A 140 -8.38 17.77 4.42
CA GLY A 140 -8.85 18.82 3.51
C GLY A 140 -9.84 18.37 2.43
N ILE A 141 -10.14 17.07 2.34
CA ILE A 141 -11.04 16.54 1.31
C ILE A 141 -12.46 16.40 1.88
N HIS A 142 -13.42 17.02 1.20
CA HIS A 142 -14.85 16.87 1.50
C HIS A 142 -15.38 15.59 0.86
N PHE A 143 -15.19 14.48 1.55
CA PHE A 143 -15.57 13.14 1.10
C PHE A 143 -16.53 12.50 2.10
N THR A 144 -17.49 11.69 1.62
CA THR A 144 -18.29 10.79 2.46
C THR A 144 -18.52 9.48 1.71
N ALA A 145 -17.72 8.45 2.02
CA ALA A 145 -17.85 7.13 1.40
C ALA A 145 -19.29 6.63 1.49
N THR A 146 -19.90 6.40 0.33
CA THR A 146 -21.21 5.75 0.18
C THR A 146 -21.05 4.28 -0.18
N TRP A 147 -19.89 3.89 -0.72
CA TRP A 147 -19.59 2.55 -1.16
C TRP A 147 -18.14 2.18 -0.86
N ALA A 148 -17.89 0.89 -0.63
CA ALA A 148 -16.55 0.32 -0.59
C ALA A 148 -16.48 -1.07 -1.23
N LEU A 149 -15.33 -1.42 -1.80
CA LEU A 149 -14.91 -2.80 -2.07
C LEU A 149 -13.86 -3.18 -1.03
N VAL A 150 -13.97 -4.36 -0.44
CA VAL A 150 -12.87 -5.01 0.28
C VAL A 150 -12.49 -6.26 -0.51
N ALA A 151 -11.24 -6.37 -0.93
CA ALA A 151 -10.68 -7.55 -1.58
C ALA A 151 -9.40 -7.97 -0.84
N THR A 152 -9.34 -9.20 -0.33
CA THR A 152 -8.24 -9.69 0.51
C THR A 152 -7.70 -10.99 -0.07
N TRP A 153 -6.39 -11.03 -0.28
CA TRP A 153 -5.63 -12.25 -0.54
C TRP A 153 -5.06 -12.69 0.79
N ASP A 154 -5.64 -13.73 1.35
CA ASP A 154 -5.37 -14.23 2.69
C ASP A 154 -4.51 -15.50 2.62
N HIS A 155 -3.30 -15.43 3.18
CA HIS A 155 -2.34 -16.53 3.25
C HIS A 155 -2.07 -17.21 1.89
N VAL A 156 -2.03 -16.43 0.80
CA VAL A 156 -1.90 -16.99 -0.56
C VAL A 156 -0.47 -17.45 -0.85
N ALA A 157 -0.35 -18.64 -1.43
CA ALA A 157 0.91 -19.19 -1.91
C ALA A 157 1.22 -18.74 -3.34
N PHE A 158 2.49 -18.81 -3.73
CA PHE A 158 2.92 -18.57 -5.11
C PHE A 158 2.86 -19.85 -5.96
N PHE A 159 2.70 -19.68 -7.27
CA PHE A 159 2.72 -20.78 -8.22
C PHE A 159 4.04 -21.55 -8.20
N GLY A 160 3.95 -22.87 -8.02
CA GLY A 160 5.10 -23.76 -7.94
C GLY A 160 5.79 -23.80 -6.57
N ALA A 161 5.17 -23.25 -5.53
CA ALA A 161 5.67 -23.36 -4.17
C ALA A 161 5.85 -24.83 -3.75
N ALA A 162 7.03 -25.16 -3.24
CA ALA A 162 7.33 -26.50 -2.75
C ALA A 162 6.48 -26.83 -1.50
N THR A 163 5.71 -27.92 -1.58
CA THR A 163 4.81 -28.34 -0.50
C THR A 163 5.52 -29.03 0.68
N THR A 164 6.82 -29.30 0.55
CA THR A 164 7.65 -30.04 1.50
C THR A 164 8.45 -29.18 2.48
N VAL A 165 8.42 -27.85 2.32
CA VAL A 165 9.11 -26.87 3.20
C VAL A 165 8.09 -25.97 3.91
N ALA A 166 8.56 -25.16 4.88
CA ALA A 166 7.72 -24.15 5.53
C ALA A 166 7.07 -23.26 4.47
N ARG A 167 5.73 -23.29 4.41
CA ARG A 167 4.95 -22.58 3.40
C ARG A 167 5.22 -21.08 3.50
N LYS A 168 5.51 -20.47 2.35
CA LYS A 168 5.61 -19.03 2.19
C LYS A 168 4.28 -18.52 1.69
N GLU A 169 3.68 -17.62 2.46
CA GLU A 169 2.34 -17.12 2.21
C GLU A 169 2.37 -15.59 2.31
N ASN A 170 1.56 -14.94 1.50
CA ASN A 170 1.38 -13.49 1.54
C ASN A 170 -0.06 -13.18 1.98
N THR A 171 -0.22 -12.17 2.82
CA THR A 171 -1.52 -11.62 3.20
C THR A 171 -1.58 -10.11 2.93
N PHE A 172 -2.45 -9.71 2.01
CA PHE A 172 -2.59 -8.33 1.55
C PHE A 172 -4.03 -8.01 1.12
N GLN A 173 -4.39 -6.72 1.09
CA GLN A 173 -5.76 -6.29 0.87
C GLN A 173 -5.84 -4.99 0.05
N ALA A 174 -6.81 -4.94 -0.86
CA ALA A 174 -7.30 -3.72 -1.48
C ALA A 174 -8.61 -3.29 -0.81
N VAL A 175 -8.72 -2.01 -0.47
CA VAL A 175 -9.97 -1.37 -0.10
C VAL A 175 -10.20 -0.19 -1.03
N LEU A 176 -11.23 -0.28 -1.86
CA LEU A 176 -11.66 0.83 -2.71
C LEU A 176 -12.81 1.56 -2.01
N ALA A 177 -12.86 2.88 -2.09
CA ALA A 177 -13.98 3.65 -1.56
C ALA A 177 -14.35 4.79 -2.50
N THR A 178 -15.64 5.07 -2.63
CA THR A 178 -16.13 6.18 -3.44
C THR A 178 -17.42 6.74 -2.85
N ASP A 179 -17.71 8.01 -3.18
CA ASP A 179 -19.02 8.62 -3.00
C ASP A 179 -19.79 8.77 -4.32
N GLY A 180 -19.18 8.35 -5.43
CA GLY A 180 -19.66 8.49 -6.81
C GLY A 180 -18.82 9.48 -7.62
N ASP A 181 -18.15 10.42 -6.94
CA ASP A 181 -17.33 11.46 -7.57
C ASP A 181 -15.87 11.35 -7.12
N ILE A 182 -15.63 11.35 -5.81
CA ILE A 182 -14.30 11.22 -5.19
C ILE A 182 -14.04 9.76 -4.90
N SER A 183 -12.82 9.30 -5.17
CA SER A 183 -12.46 7.88 -5.06
C SER A 183 -11.10 7.69 -4.43
N PHE A 184 -11.00 6.68 -3.57
CA PHE A 184 -9.78 6.30 -2.88
C PHE A 184 -9.42 4.84 -3.11
N ILE A 185 -8.12 4.58 -3.20
CA ILE A 185 -7.52 3.26 -3.09
C ILE A 185 -6.77 3.22 -1.76
N MET A 186 -7.02 2.19 -0.96
CA MET A 186 -6.22 1.84 0.22
C MET A 186 -5.69 0.42 0.07
N LEU A 187 -4.38 0.24 0.22
CA LEU A 187 -3.70 -1.03 0.14
C LEU A 187 -3.09 -1.35 1.49
N ASN A 188 -3.35 -2.54 2.00
CA ASN A 188 -2.86 -3.02 3.29
C ASN A 188 -2.02 -4.29 3.10
N TYR A 189 -0.92 -4.42 3.84
CA TYR A 189 0.05 -5.51 3.75
C TYR A 189 0.40 -6.01 5.15
N GLU A 190 0.00 -7.23 5.50
CA GLU A 190 0.24 -7.81 6.82
C GLU A 190 1.55 -8.57 6.85
N ASP A 191 1.61 -9.71 6.15
CA ASP A 191 2.81 -10.52 6.01
C ASP A 191 3.11 -10.77 4.54
N ILE A 192 4.35 -10.51 4.14
CA ILE A 192 4.82 -10.67 2.76
C ILE A 192 6.15 -11.41 2.80
N GLN A 193 6.16 -12.63 2.29
CA GLN A 193 7.25 -13.59 2.42
C GLN A 193 7.83 -14.07 1.09
N TRP A 194 7.12 -13.89 -0.02
CA TRP A 194 7.54 -14.28 -1.36
C TRP A 194 7.29 -13.15 -2.36
N THR A 195 8.04 -13.13 -3.47
CA THR A 195 7.94 -12.12 -4.55
C THR A 195 7.48 -12.66 -5.89
N THR A 196 7.72 -13.94 -6.17
CA THR A 196 7.69 -14.47 -7.54
C THR A 196 7.34 -15.95 -7.59
N GLY A 197 6.42 -16.33 -8.48
CA GLY A 197 6.16 -17.73 -8.84
C GLY A 197 7.16 -18.30 -9.86
N ILE A 198 7.23 -19.62 -9.96
CA ILE A 198 8.27 -20.28 -10.78
C ILE A 198 8.14 -19.98 -12.28
N ALA A 199 6.92 -19.74 -12.79
CA ALA A 199 6.71 -19.40 -14.20
C ALA A 199 7.26 -18.00 -14.53
N SER A 200 7.40 -17.15 -13.51
CA SER A 200 8.03 -15.83 -13.57
C SER A 200 9.54 -15.87 -13.23
N GLY A 201 10.13 -17.06 -13.10
CA GLY A 201 11.56 -17.26 -12.81
C GLY A 201 11.93 -17.26 -11.33
N GLY A 202 10.95 -17.40 -10.43
CA GLY A 202 11.17 -17.49 -8.99
C GLY A 202 11.73 -18.86 -8.57
N ASP A 203 12.40 -18.89 -7.42
CA ASP A 203 12.88 -20.12 -6.80
C ASP A 203 11.72 -20.87 -6.08
N PRO A 204 11.54 -22.20 -6.30
CA PRO A 204 10.40 -22.95 -5.77
C PRO A 204 10.40 -23.11 -4.24
N LEU A 205 11.52 -22.89 -3.55
CA LEU A 205 11.64 -23.04 -2.10
C LEU A 205 11.42 -21.71 -1.36
N THR A 206 11.85 -20.61 -1.97
CA THR A 206 11.87 -19.29 -1.34
C THR A 206 10.84 -18.33 -1.92
N GLY A 207 10.39 -18.55 -3.16
CA GLY A 207 9.52 -17.63 -3.90
C GLY A 207 10.20 -16.32 -4.26
N LEU A 208 11.54 -16.30 -4.36
CA LEU A 208 12.35 -15.12 -4.63
C LEU A 208 13.08 -15.21 -5.98
N GLY A 209 13.50 -14.06 -6.51
CA GLY A 209 14.21 -13.95 -7.79
C GLY A 209 13.26 -13.87 -8.98
N GLY A 210 13.81 -13.79 -10.20
CA GLY A 210 13.02 -13.66 -11.42
C GLY A 210 12.31 -12.30 -11.54
N THR A 211 11.08 -12.31 -12.04
CA THR A 211 10.22 -11.13 -12.15
C THR A 211 9.39 -10.96 -10.88
N ALA A 212 9.85 -10.08 -9.98
CA ALA A 212 9.14 -9.75 -8.75
C ALA A 212 7.80 -9.05 -8.98
N ALA A 213 6.89 -9.24 -8.02
CA ALA A 213 5.55 -8.69 -8.03
C ALA A 213 5.47 -7.17 -8.26
N GLN A 214 4.40 -6.73 -8.92
CA GLN A 214 4.10 -5.33 -9.17
C GLN A 214 3.06 -4.82 -8.16
N ALA A 215 3.39 -3.77 -7.41
CA ALA A 215 2.50 -3.13 -6.44
C ALA A 215 2.24 -1.65 -6.81
N GLY A 216 0.97 -1.25 -6.80
CA GLY A 216 0.51 0.10 -7.12
C GLY A 216 -0.77 0.10 -7.96
N PHE A 217 -0.86 0.99 -8.95
CA PHE A 217 -2.00 1.03 -9.87
C PHE A 217 -1.65 1.66 -11.23
N ASN A 218 -2.48 1.37 -12.24
CA ASN A 218 -2.43 1.93 -13.58
C ASN A 218 -3.84 2.38 -13.98
N SER A 219 -4.04 3.65 -14.33
CA SER A 219 -5.37 4.20 -14.67
C SER A 219 -5.86 3.80 -16.06
N GLY A 220 -4.98 3.28 -16.91
CA GLY A 220 -5.28 2.94 -18.30
C GLY A 220 -5.19 4.10 -19.29
N ASP A 221 -4.85 5.32 -18.86
CA ASP A 221 -4.69 6.50 -19.74
C ASP A 221 -3.23 6.77 -20.17
N ASN A 222 -2.30 5.86 -19.84
CA ASN A 222 -0.84 5.96 -20.05
C ASN A 222 -0.12 7.11 -19.33
N THR A 223 -0.82 7.91 -18.53
CA THR A 223 -0.29 9.09 -17.83
C THR A 223 -0.36 8.96 -16.32
N HIS A 224 -1.43 8.36 -15.79
CA HIS A 224 -1.65 8.22 -14.36
C HIS A 224 -1.42 6.79 -13.90
N TYR A 225 -0.30 6.59 -13.22
CA TYR A 225 0.07 5.33 -12.60
C TYR A 225 0.92 5.61 -11.36
N TYR A 226 1.01 4.63 -10.47
CA TYR A 226 1.88 4.70 -9.32
C TYR A 226 2.59 3.37 -9.11
N ASN A 227 3.91 3.43 -8.96
CA ASN A 227 4.73 2.30 -8.54
C ASN A 227 5.07 2.50 -7.05
N ILE A 228 4.62 1.58 -6.19
CA ILE A 228 5.04 1.60 -4.79
C ILE A 228 6.56 1.34 -4.74
N PRO A 229 7.34 2.09 -3.92
CA PRO A 229 8.77 1.86 -3.79
C PRO A 229 9.11 0.39 -3.51
N GLY A 230 10.02 -0.17 -4.29
CA GLY A 230 10.42 -1.58 -4.22
C GLY A 230 9.63 -2.52 -5.14
N SER A 231 8.48 -2.09 -5.69
CA SER A 231 7.73 -2.82 -6.71
C SER A 231 8.64 -3.31 -7.85
N ARG A 232 8.36 -4.51 -8.40
CA ARG A 232 9.14 -5.18 -9.46
C ARG A 232 10.57 -5.55 -9.08
N THR A 233 10.94 -5.46 -7.79
CA THR A 233 12.25 -5.88 -7.26
C THR A 233 12.09 -6.69 -5.97
N ASP A 234 13.13 -7.37 -5.52
CA ASP A 234 13.13 -8.11 -4.24
C ASP A 234 12.78 -7.23 -3.03
N ASN A 235 12.99 -5.91 -3.13
CA ASN A 235 12.64 -4.96 -2.07
C ASN A 235 11.13 -4.85 -1.82
N VAL A 236 10.28 -5.38 -2.70
CA VAL A 236 8.82 -5.40 -2.52
C VAL A 236 8.42 -6.16 -1.23
N LEU A 237 9.27 -7.07 -0.72
CA LEU A 237 9.05 -7.72 0.59
C LEU A 237 8.93 -6.71 1.75
N ASN A 238 9.55 -5.54 1.63
CA ASN A 238 9.51 -4.48 2.65
C ASN A 238 8.20 -3.69 2.64
N ILE A 239 7.27 -3.95 1.70
CA ILE A 239 6.03 -3.18 1.55
C ILE A 239 5.17 -3.19 2.81
N GLN A 240 5.18 -4.30 3.56
CA GLN A 240 4.56 -4.47 4.89
C GLN A 240 5.10 -3.51 5.98
N ARG A 241 6.26 -2.86 5.75
CA ARG A 241 6.89 -1.92 6.71
C ARG A 241 6.90 -0.47 6.23
N THR A 242 6.55 -0.24 4.96
CA THR A 242 6.58 1.09 4.33
C THR A 242 5.17 1.66 4.24
N SER A 243 5.06 2.98 4.05
CA SER A 243 3.77 3.68 4.00
C SER A 243 3.92 5.07 3.40
N ASN A 244 2.85 5.60 2.79
CA ASN A 244 2.70 7.02 2.48
C ASN A 244 1.82 7.79 3.49
N VAL A 245 1.17 7.11 4.42
CA VAL A 245 0.26 7.71 5.42
C VAL A 245 0.76 7.56 6.87
N GLY A 246 1.99 7.06 7.05
CA GLY A 246 2.60 6.89 8.37
C GLY A 246 2.09 5.68 9.17
N VAL A 247 1.34 4.78 8.53
CA VAL A 247 0.89 3.50 9.12
C VAL A 247 1.60 2.36 8.38
N PRO A 248 2.56 1.66 9.02
CA PRO A 248 3.32 0.58 8.37
C PRO A 248 2.42 -0.43 7.66
N GLY A 249 2.75 -0.74 6.40
CA GLY A 249 1.98 -1.67 5.59
C GLY A 249 0.71 -1.07 5.01
N ARG A 250 0.46 0.25 5.14
CA ARG A 250 -0.70 0.92 4.55
C ARG A 250 -0.30 1.99 3.54
N TRP A 251 -0.91 1.93 2.37
CA TRP A 251 -0.76 2.90 1.29
C TRP A 251 -2.12 3.44 0.86
N VAL A 252 -2.30 4.76 0.78
CA VAL A 252 -3.60 5.37 0.46
C VAL A 252 -3.46 6.46 -0.59
N PHE A 253 -4.37 6.44 -1.58
CA PHE A 253 -4.34 7.35 -2.72
C PHE A 253 -5.74 7.88 -3.00
N GLN A 254 -5.87 9.20 -3.16
CA GLN A 254 -7.02 9.77 -3.87
C GLN A 254 -6.79 9.58 -5.37
N VAL A 255 -7.78 9.08 -6.09
CA VAL A 255 -7.62 8.66 -7.50
C VAL A 255 -8.72 9.16 -8.44
N ASP A 256 -9.62 10.04 -8.02
CA ASP A 256 -10.65 10.61 -8.91
C ASP A 256 -10.14 11.71 -9.85
N VAL A 257 -9.16 12.52 -9.42
CA VAL A 257 -8.70 13.70 -10.19
C VAL A 257 -7.37 13.50 -10.93
N GLY A 258 -7.35 13.91 -12.21
CA GLY A 258 -6.22 13.88 -13.15
C GLY A 258 -5.12 14.93 -12.97
N VAL A 259 -4.93 15.51 -11.78
CA VAL A 259 -3.89 16.54 -11.57
C VAL A 259 -3.11 16.28 -10.30
N GLY A 260 -1.82 16.01 -10.47
CA GLY A 260 -0.75 16.15 -9.50
C GLY A 260 -1.09 15.63 -8.11
N THR A 261 -0.75 14.36 -7.84
CA THR A 261 -0.69 13.74 -6.52
C THR A 261 -0.86 14.76 -5.40
N VAL A 262 -2.06 14.88 -4.83
CA VAL A 262 -2.14 15.35 -3.46
C VAL A 262 -1.51 14.23 -2.66
N ALA A 263 -0.17 14.24 -2.60
CA ALA A 263 0.54 13.35 -1.74
C ALA A 263 -0.02 13.63 -0.33
N PRO A 264 -0.43 12.60 0.44
CA PRO A 264 -0.68 12.80 1.86
C PRO A 264 0.53 13.56 2.42
N SER A 265 0.26 14.59 3.23
CA SER A 265 1.25 15.55 3.76
C SER A 265 2.61 14.88 3.96
N THR A 266 3.53 15.13 3.01
CA THR A 266 4.80 14.40 2.92
C THR A 266 5.75 14.91 3.97
N ALA A 267 5.80 14.21 5.09
CA ALA A 267 7.02 14.14 5.89
C ALA A 267 7.12 12.73 6.47
N PRO A 268 8.05 11.89 5.97
CA PRO A 268 8.48 10.71 6.70
C PRO A 268 8.96 11.14 8.09
N PRO A 269 8.69 10.38 9.17
CA PRO A 269 9.36 10.63 10.44
C PRO A 269 10.87 10.54 10.19
N ALA A 270 11.61 11.58 10.59
CA ALA A 270 13.06 11.53 10.58
C ALA A 270 13.51 10.27 11.35
N PRO A 271 14.56 9.56 10.88
CA PRO A 271 15.12 8.47 11.67
C PRO A 271 15.44 9.01 13.06
N PRO A 272 15.14 8.27 14.14
CA PRO A 272 15.49 8.71 15.47
C PRO A 272 16.98 9.05 15.45
N HIS A 273 17.32 10.27 15.88
CA HIS A 273 18.70 10.65 16.10
C HIS A 273 19.28 9.64 17.09
N THR A 274 19.99 8.64 16.58
CA THR A 274 20.89 7.83 17.38
C THR A 274 21.99 8.78 17.82
N THR A 275 21.77 9.39 18.98
CA THR A 275 22.88 9.91 19.76
C THR A 275 23.77 8.72 20.04
N ALA A 276 24.90 8.65 19.33
CA ALA A 276 25.93 7.69 19.66
C ALA A 276 26.24 7.87 21.16
N PRO A 277 26.34 6.77 21.94
CA PRO A 277 26.74 6.88 23.33
C PRO A 277 28.11 7.58 23.38
N PRO A 278 28.34 8.48 24.36
CA PRO A 278 29.62 9.16 24.47
C PRO A 278 30.74 8.12 24.60
N PRO A 279 31.94 8.38 24.04
CA PRO A 279 33.07 7.48 24.16
C PRO A 279 33.37 7.26 25.66
N PRO A 280 33.80 6.04 26.04
CA PRO A 280 34.18 5.77 27.42
C PRO A 280 35.30 6.74 27.85
N PRO A 281 35.31 7.16 29.13
CA PRO A 281 36.35 8.03 29.64
C PRO A 281 37.72 7.38 29.42
N THR A 282 38.64 8.12 28.82
CA THR A 282 40.06 7.76 28.75
C THR A 282 40.57 7.58 30.17
N GLU A 283 40.94 6.35 30.52
CA GLU A 283 41.70 6.04 31.73
C GLU A 283 42.98 6.88 31.69
N GLY A 284 43.06 7.81 32.64
CA GLY A 284 44.28 8.58 32.90
C GLY A 284 45.36 7.60 33.30
N ARG A 285 46.39 7.54 32.47
CA ARG A 285 47.66 6.91 32.80
C ARG A 285 48.30 7.73 33.93
N GLU A 286 48.16 7.24 35.16
CA GLU A 286 48.96 7.70 36.30
C GLU A 286 50.39 7.14 36.12
N ASP A 287 51.24 7.89 35.41
CA ASP A 287 52.68 7.77 35.53
C ASP A 287 53.16 8.90 36.47
N GLU A 288 53.35 8.59 37.75
CA GLU A 288 54.36 9.22 38.64
C GLU A 288 54.77 8.15 39.67
N CYS A 289 55.87 7.41 39.47
CA CYS A 289 57.27 7.70 39.80
C CYS A 289 57.62 7.79 41.31
N LEU A 290 58.52 6.85 41.71
CA LEU A 290 59.58 6.92 42.73
C LEU A 290 59.24 6.51 44.18
N GLU A 291 59.71 5.32 44.60
CA GLU A 291 61.03 5.11 45.24
C GLU A 291 61.61 3.74 44.86
#